data_AF-A0A927UL42-F1
#
_entry.id   AF-A0A927UL42-F1
#
_cell.length_a   1.000
_cell.length_b   1.000
_cell.length_c   1.000
_cell.angle_alpha   90.00
_cell.angle_beta   90.00
_cell.angle_gamma   90.00
#
_symmetry.space_group_name_H-M   'P 1'
#
loop_
_entity.id
_entity.type
_entity.pdbx_description
1 polymer ?
#
loop_
_entity_poly.entity_id
_entity_poly.type
_entity_poly.pdbx_seq_one_letter_code
_entity_poly.pdbx_strand_id
1 'polypeptide(L)' 'MGNYDDIIKMKRPDSGRAKMDILDRAKIFMPFAALKGYEESIDDINNITDKIEELYTVREEVQEF' A
#
# COMPACT_ATOMS: atom_id res chain seq x y z
N MET A 1 -19.01 19.85 -17.09
CA MET A 1 -18.88 18.37 -17.18
C MET A 1 -17.45 18.06 -16.83
N GLY A 2 -17.25 17.22 -15.82
CA GLY A 2 -15.93 16.73 -15.45
C GLY A 2 -15.41 15.76 -16.51
N ASN A 3 -14.10 15.53 -16.50
CA ASN A 3 -13.53 14.50 -17.35
C ASN A 3 -14.16 13.15 -16.99
N TYR A 4 -14.52 12.36 -18.02
CA TYR A 4 -15.07 11.00 -17.91
C TYR A 4 -16.54 10.86 -17.45
N ASP A 5 -17.30 11.96 -17.34
CA ASP A 5 -18.75 11.93 -17.03
C ASP A 5 -19.56 11.08 -18.03
N ASP A 6 -19.07 10.96 -19.26
CA ASP A 6 -19.63 10.18 -20.36
C ASP A 6 -19.47 8.66 -20.19
N ILE A 7 -18.45 8.21 -19.44
CA ILE A 7 -18.13 6.79 -19.28
C ILE A 7 -18.30 6.27 -17.85
N ILE A 8 -18.36 7.13 -16.84
CA ILE A 8 -18.39 6.72 -15.42
C ILE A 8 -19.64 5.89 -15.05
N LYS A 9 -20.76 6.10 -15.76
CA LYS A 9 -22.03 5.37 -15.56
C LYS A 9 -22.16 4.13 -16.45
N MET A 10 -21.20 3.87 -17.33
CA MET A 10 -21.27 2.73 -18.24
C MET A 10 -21.01 1.41 -17.49
N LYS A 11 -21.62 0.32 -17.97
CA LYS A 11 -21.32 -1.03 -17.48
C LYS A 11 -19.85 -1.34 -17.76
N ARG A 12 -19.16 -1.94 -16.78
CA ARG A 12 -17.80 -2.46 -17.00
C ARG A 12 -17.80 -3.52 -18.11
N PRO A 13 -16.79 -3.53 -18.99
CA PRO A 13 -16.68 -4.52 -20.05
C PRO A 13 -16.51 -5.92 -19.48
N ASP A 14 -17.15 -6.89 -20.12
CA ASP A 14 -17.03 -8.29 -19.73
C ASP A 14 -15.64 -8.83 -20.14
N SER A 15 -14.92 -9.40 -19.19
CA SER A 15 -13.60 -10.01 -19.43
C SER A 15 -13.77 -11.39 -20.04
N GLY A 16 -13.20 -11.63 -21.23
CA GLY A 16 -13.09 -12.97 -21.83
C GLY A 16 -12.00 -13.85 -21.21
N ARG A 17 -11.22 -13.34 -20.26
CA ARG A 17 -10.17 -14.09 -19.56
C ARG A 17 -10.75 -14.83 -18.36
N ALA A 18 -10.31 -16.07 -18.17
CA ALA A 18 -10.62 -16.83 -16.96
C ALA A 18 -10.08 -16.08 -15.73
N LYS A 19 -10.90 -16.03 -14.67
CA LYS A 19 -10.47 -15.46 -13.38
C LYS A 19 -9.44 -16.40 -12.75
N MET A 20 -8.41 -15.81 -12.14
CA MET A 20 -7.43 -16.56 -11.37
C MET A 20 -8.09 -17.22 -10.15
N ASP A 21 -7.66 -18.44 -9.84
CA ASP A 21 -8.12 -19.17 -8.66
C ASP A 21 -7.83 -18.39 -7.36
N ILE A 22 -8.66 -18.59 -6.34
CA ILE A 22 -8.52 -17.89 -5.05
C ILE A 22 -7.18 -18.25 -4.37
N LEU A 23 -6.76 -19.52 -4.42
CA LEU A 23 -5.51 -19.96 -3.79
C LEU A 23 -4.29 -19.38 -4.52
N ASP A 24 -4.33 -19.35 -5.85
CA ASP A 24 -3.28 -18.72 -6.64
C ASP A 24 -3.18 -17.22 -6.39
N ARG A 25 -4.32 -16.53 -6.20
CA ARG A 25 -4.33 -15.13 -5.77
C ARG A 25 -3.72 -14.95 -4.38
N ALA A 26 -3.97 -15.87 -3.44
CA ALA A 26 -3.41 -15.79 -2.09
C ALA A 26 -1.87 -15.95 -2.07
N LYS A 27 -1.29 -16.69 -3.03
CA LYS A 27 0.17 -16.87 -3.15
C LYS A 27 0.94 -15.55 -3.27
N ILE A 28 0.34 -14.53 -3.87
CA ILE A 28 0.95 -13.20 -4.00
C ILE A 28 1.27 -12.60 -2.61
N PHE A 29 0.48 -12.94 -1.59
CA PHE A 29 0.61 -12.43 -0.24
C PHE A 29 1.28 -13.42 0.73
N MET A 30 1.66 -14.62 0.26
CA MET A 30 2.35 -15.61 1.09
C MET A 30 3.66 -15.12 1.73
N PRO A 31 4.49 -14.27 1.08
CA PRO A 31 5.72 -13.77 1.70
C PRO A 31 5.48 -13.06 3.05
N PHE A 32 4.33 -12.44 3.23
CA PHE A 32 3.99 -11.70 4.46
C PHE A 32 3.28 -12.57 5.51
N ALA A 33 2.91 -13.81 5.18
CA ALA A 33 2.23 -14.69 6.12
C ALA A 33 3.09 -15.00 7.37
N ALA A 34 4.42 -14.97 7.23
CA ALA A 34 5.36 -15.18 8.33
C ALA A 34 5.34 -14.03 9.38
N LEU A 35 4.82 -12.85 9.01
CA LEU A 35 4.73 -11.70 9.90
C LEU A 35 3.52 -11.74 10.84
N LYS A 36 2.62 -12.70 10.64
CA LYS A 36 1.46 -12.88 11.52
C LYS A 36 1.93 -13.29 12.93
N GLY A 37 1.47 -12.58 13.95
CA GLY A 37 1.90 -12.78 15.35
C GLY A 37 3.09 -11.93 15.78
N TYR A 38 3.64 -11.09 14.89
CA TYR A 38 4.71 -10.14 15.18
C TYR A 38 4.23 -8.68 15.15
N GLU A 39 2.94 -8.44 15.41
CA GLU A 39 2.33 -7.12 15.29
C GLU A 39 3.02 -6.09 16.19
N GLU A 40 3.32 -6.44 17.45
CA GLU A 40 4.03 -5.55 18.40
C GLU A 40 5.42 -5.15 17.88
N SER A 41 6.18 -6.09 17.32
CA SER A 41 7.52 -5.81 16.78
C SER A 41 7.46 -4.92 15.54
N ILE A 42 6.42 -5.05 14.72
CA ILE A 42 6.19 -4.19 13.56
C ILE A 42 5.85 -2.77 14.02
N ASP A 43 4.99 -2.63 15.02
CA ASP A 43 4.61 -1.32 15.58
C ASP A 43 5.80 -0.60 16.21
N ASP A 44 6.66 -1.30 16.94
CA ASP A 44 7.90 -0.74 17.48
C ASP A 44 8.83 -0.21 16.38
N ILE A 45 8.99 -0.97 15.29
CA ILE A 45 9.79 -0.56 14.14
C ILE A 45 9.17 0.66 13.45
N ASN A 46 7.85 0.68 13.26
CA ASN A 46 7.16 1.82 12.66
C ASN A 46 7.40 3.10 13.49
N ASN A 47 7.22 3.03 14.82
CA ASN A 47 7.48 4.15 15.72
C ASN A 47 8.92 4.69 15.63
N ILE A 48 9.91 3.80 15.44
CA ILE A 48 11.31 4.20 15.25
C ILE A 48 11.49 4.87 13.88
N THR A 49 10.90 4.29 12.84
CA THR A 49 11.00 4.77 11.46
C THR A 49 10.39 6.16 11.33
N ASP A 50 9.22 6.40 11.92
CA ASP A 50 8.54 7.70 11.93
C ASP A 50 9.41 8.78 12.60
N LYS A 51 10.01 8.46 13.76
CA LYS A 51 10.94 9.38 14.45
C LYS A 51 12.17 9.70 13.62
N ILE A 52 12.68 8.72 12.88
CA ILE A 52 13.82 8.93 11.99
C ILE A 52 13.44 9.88 10.86
N GLU A 53 12.26 9.71 10.26
CA GLU A 53 11.75 10.60 9.21
C GLU A 53 11.60 12.04 9.72
N GLU A 54 10.99 12.23 10.90
CA GLU A 54 10.90 13.55 11.56
C GLU A 54 12.27 14.19 11.81
N LEU A 55 13.28 13.41 12.20
CA LEU A 55 14.63 13.94 12.40
C LEU A 55 15.29 14.36 11.08
N TYR A 56 15.06 13.64 9.99
CA TYR A 56 15.59 14.00 8.67
C TYR A 56 14.96 15.28 8.14
N THR A 57 13.64 15.44 8.26
CA THR A 57 12.95 16.67 7.82
C THR A 57 13.43 17.89 8.59
N VAL A 58 13.51 17.80 9.92
CA VAL A 58 14.04 18.88 10.77
C VAL A 58 15.49 19.22 10.41
N ARG A 59 16.32 18.21 10.11
CA ARG A 59 17.72 18.44 9.71
C ARG A 59 17.84 19.20 8.40
N GLU A 60 17.00 18.88 7.41
CA GLU A 60 16.99 19.58 6.12
C GLU A 60 16.58 21.04 6.30
N GLU A 61 15.53 21.30 7.08
CA GLU A 61 15.08 22.67 7.40
C GLU A 61 16.20 23.49 8.07
N VAL A 62 16.97 22.91 8.98
CA VAL A 62 18.08 23.60 9.66
C VAL A 62 19.26 23.90 8.73
N GLN A 63 19.46 23.13 7.66
CA GLN A 63 20.54 23.35 6.68
C GLN A 63 20.21 24.42 5.63
N GLU A 64 18.94 24.81 5.49
CA GLU A 64 18.51 25.86 4.56
C GLU A 64 18.63 27.29 5.13
N PHE A 65 19.09 27.44 6.38
CA PHE A 65 19.39 28.73 7.05
C PHE A 65 20.89 28.97 7.20
#